data_AF-A0A1H2DNM6-F1
#
_entry.id   AF-A0A1H2DNM6-F1
#
_cell.length_a   1.000
_cell.length_b   1.000
_cell.length_c   1.000
_cell.angle_alpha   90.00
_cell.angle_beta   90.00
_cell.angle_gamma   90.00
#
_symmetry.space_group_name_H-M   'P 1'
#
loop_
_entity.id
_entity.type
_entity.pdbx_description
1 polymer ?
#
loop_
_entity_poly.entity_id
_entity_poly.type
_entity_poly.pdbx_seq_one_letter_code
_entity_poly.pdbx_strand_id
1 'polypeptide(L)'
;MLTKQFKCFTHTALATTLLLGLSQNVLSHTRLEIPVGTEGVRITNNVVIGHGCGDGTFTTKSSVVFPDGVDSIVKVNGTVATDTIDAHVVNWGNLFQKVLDPSVFKAEDEKTDDSGNVVGFYVKDGKMPDHYASYLKFRAGAVLFEPTSCASSVKIVLAIADICKPTTIAGFAEGKLNLWTPAVGSDYDGPGLHGFDSPATYTVTRDLANNPLPENCSATGDTVDLIPSAAQINRDLPIKNKKGVQIWPKP
;
A
#
# COMPACT_ATOMS: atom_id res chain seq x y z
N MET A 1 -44.12 -44.45 -36.78
CA MET A 1 -42.65 -44.50 -36.86
C MET A 1 -42.10 -43.26 -36.18
N LEU A 2 -41.36 -43.47 -35.09
CA LEU A 2 -40.99 -42.47 -34.09
C LEU A 2 -39.95 -41.46 -34.61
N THR A 3 -40.20 -40.20 -34.28
CA THR A 3 -39.39 -39.00 -34.44
C THR A 3 -38.10 -39.08 -33.60
N LYS A 4 -36.94 -38.85 -34.22
CA LYS A 4 -35.65 -38.71 -33.52
C LYS A 4 -35.62 -37.36 -32.78
N GLN A 5 -35.68 -37.39 -31.45
CA GLN A 5 -35.41 -36.22 -30.61
C GLN A 5 -33.90 -35.95 -30.54
N PHE A 6 -33.49 -34.74 -30.92
CA PHE A 6 -32.18 -34.18 -30.60
C PHE A 6 -32.12 -33.90 -29.10
N LYS A 7 -31.19 -34.54 -28.38
CA LYS A 7 -30.87 -34.20 -26.99
C LYS A 7 -30.04 -32.91 -26.97
N CYS A 8 -30.63 -31.84 -26.45
CA CYS A 8 -29.93 -30.61 -26.12
C CYS A 8 -29.21 -30.83 -24.79
N PHE A 9 -27.87 -30.92 -24.81
CA PHE A 9 -27.07 -30.88 -23.58
C PHE A 9 -26.87 -29.41 -23.20
N THR A 10 -27.66 -28.94 -22.25
CA THR A 10 -27.40 -27.68 -21.54
C THR A 10 -26.24 -27.90 -20.58
N HIS A 11 -25.03 -27.52 -20.99
CA HIS A 11 -23.94 -27.26 -20.07
C HIS A 11 -24.11 -25.85 -19.50
N THR A 12 -24.58 -25.77 -18.26
CA THR A 12 -24.64 -24.54 -17.48
C THR A 12 -23.22 -24.15 -17.10
N ALA A 13 -22.62 -23.20 -17.81
CA ALA A 13 -21.38 -22.56 -17.38
C ALA A 13 -21.73 -21.55 -16.27
N LEU A 14 -21.38 -21.87 -15.02
CA LEU A 14 -21.34 -20.87 -13.95
C LEU A 14 -20.07 -20.02 -14.15
N ALA A 15 -20.21 -18.88 -14.83
CA ALA A 15 -19.20 -17.84 -14.83
C ALA A 15 -19.49 -16.91 -13.65
N THR A 16 -18.88 -17.19 -12.49
CA THR A 16 -18.92 -16.29 -11.34
C THR A 16 -17.92 -15.17 -11.57
N THR A 17 -18.39 -14.04 -12.09
CA THR A 17 -17.61 -12.80 -12.20
C THR A 17 -17.40 -12.21 -10.81
N LEU A 18 -16.18 -12.29 -10.30
CA LEU A 18 -15.75 -11.65 -9.06
C LEU A 18 -15.66 -10.13 -9.30
N LEU A 19 -16.75 -9.40 -9.10
CA LEU A 19 -16.72 -7.94 -8.97
C LEU A 19 -16.29 -7.56 -7.56
N LEU A 20 -14.98 -7.52 -7.32
CA LEU A 20 -14.39 -6.82 -6.18
C LEU A 20 -13.35 -5.84 -6.74
N GLY A 21 -13.78 -4.61 -7.02
CA GLY A 21 -12.88 -3.59 -7.56
C GLY A 21 -13.49 -2.21 -7.82
N LEU A 22 -14.69 -1.91 -7.31
CA LEU A 22 -15.33 -0.62 -7.53
C LEU A 22 -15.33 0.22 -6.25
N SER A 23 -14.29 1.05 -6.08
CA SER A 23 -14.37 2.46 -5.63
C SER A 23 -13.00 2.97 -5.15
N GLN A 24 -12.17 3.41 -6.09
CA GLN A 24 -10.99 4.26 -5.79
C GLN A 24 -11.02 5.56 -6.62
N ASN A 25 -12.16 5.90 -7.24
CA ASN A 25 -12.28 7.07 -8.11
C ASN A 25 -12.46 8.38 -7.32
N VAL A 26 -11.43 8.75 -6.55
CA VAL A 26 -11.15 10.16 -6.31
C VAL A 26 -9.82 10.41 -7.00
N LEU A 27 -9.90 10.87 -8.26
CA LEU A 27 -8.78 11.10 -9.19
C LEU A 27 -7.67 12.02 -8.66
N SER A 28 -7.85 12.59 -7.46
CA SER A 28 -6.93 13.48 -6.80
C SER A 28 -6.00 12.77 -5.79
N HIS A 29 -6.41 11.66 -5.17
CA HIS A 29 -5.63 11.10 -4.07
C HIS A 29 -4.37 10.39 -4.56
N THR A 30 -3.31 10.41 -3.74
CA THR A 30 -2.14 9.58 -3.99
C THR A 30 -2.50 8.11 -3.81
N ARG A 31 -2.22 7.30 -4.84
CA ARG A 31 -2.60 5.89 -4.94
C ARG A 31 -1.48 5.05 -5.53
N LEU A 32 -1.68 3.73 -5.54
CA LEU A 32 -0.82 2.85 -6.33
C LEU A 32 -1.39 2.71 -7.73
N GLU A 33 -0.52 2.71 -8.74
CA GLU A 33 -0.93 2.50 -10.14
C GLU A 33 -1.55 1.11 -10.34
N ILE A 34 -0.94 0.09 -9.73
CA ILE A 34 -1.43 -1.29 -9.72
C ILE A 34 -1.85 -1.63 -8.28
N PRO A 35 -3.14 -1.49 -7.91
CA PRO A 35 -3.60 -1.69 -6.54
C PRO A 35 -3.86 -3.17 -6.19
N VAL A 36 -3.77 -4.08 -7.16
CA VAL A 36 -4.06 -5.52 -6.98
C VAL A 36 -2.99 -6.36 -7.65
N GLY A 37 -2.58 -7.44 -7.00
CA GLY A 37 -1.69 -8.45 -7.55
C GLY A 37 -2.11 -9.87 -7.17
N THR A 38 -1.33 -10.82 -7.63
CA THR A 38 -1.51 -12.25 -7.37
C THR A 38 -0.27 -12.79 -6.66
N GLU A 39 -0.48 -13.73 -5.75
CA GLU A 39 0.57 -14.47 -5.06
C GLU A 39 1.65 -14.97 -6.02
N GLY A 40 2.91 -14.95 -5.58
CA GLY A 40 4.02 -15.45 -6.38
C GLY A 40 4.47 -14.51 -7.51
N VAL A 41 3.72 -13.45 -7.81
CA VAL A 41 4.02 -12.52 -8.91
C VAL A 41 4.78 -11.29 -8.40
N ARG A 42 5.91 -10.99 -9.04
CA ARG A 42 6.64 -9.73 -8.86
C ARG A 42 6.14 -8.71 -9.86
N ILE A 43 5.96 -7.46 -9.41
CA ILE A 43 5.58 -6.35 -10.30
C ILE A 43 6.48 -5.14 -10.07
N THR A 44 6.63 -4.32 -11.11
CA THR A 44 7.02 -2.92 -10.95
C THR A 44 5.75 -2.11 -10.82
N ASN A 45 5.70 -1.23 -9.83
CA ASN A 45 4.54 -0.42 -9.51
C ASN A 45 4.99 1.01 -9.18
N ASN A 46 4.03 1.92 -9.09
CA ASN A 46 4.29 3.33 -8.80
C ASN A 46 3.37 3.80 -7.68
N VAL A 47 3.92 4.57 -6.74
CA VAL A 47 3.11 5.52 -5.97
C VAL A 47 2.83 6.71 -6.90
N VAL A 48 1.57 6.91 -7.24
CA VAL A 48 1.11 7.96 -8.14
C VAL A 48 0.65 9.14 -7.30
N ILE A 49 1.46 10.19 -7.26
CA ILE A 49 1.05 11.48 -6.68
C ILE A 49 0.12 12.14 -7.70
N GLY A 50 -1.15 12.30 -7.36
CA GLY A 50 -2.19 12.77 -8.30
C GLY A 50 -2.18 14.29 -8.54
N HIS A 51 -1.85 15.07 -7.50
CA HIS A 51 -1.70 16.52 -7.55
C HIS A 51 -0.71 17.01 -6.48
N GLY A 52 -0.40 18.31 -6.51
CA GLY A 52 0.40 18.97 -5.48
C GLY A 52 -0.40 19.19 -4.19
N CYS A 53 0.00 20.16 -3.37
CA CYS A 53 -0.76 20.48 -2.15
C CYS A 53 -1.75 21.63 -2.38
N GLY A 54 -2.04 22.00 -3.65
CA GLY A 54 -2.81 23.19 -4.01
C GLY A 54 -1.97 24.47 -4.12
N ASP A 55 -2.64 25.60 -4.35
CA ASP A 55 -2.08 26.97 -4.38
C ASP A 55 -0.88 27.19 -5.31
N GLY A 56 -0.80 26.46 -6.44
CA GLY A 56 0.33 26.55 -7.36
C GLY A 56 1.67 26.13 -6.73
N THR A 57 1.62 25.38 -5.62
CA THR A 57 2.81 24.85 -4.95
C THR A 57 3.34 23.63 -5.69
N PHE A 58 4.62 23.33 -5.49
CA PHE A 58 5.24 22.13 -6.02
C PHE A 58 5.37 21.09 -4.92
N THR A 59 5.05 19.82 -5.22
CA THR A 59 5.47 18.73 -4.34
C THR A 59 7.00 18.63 -4.42
N THR A 60 7.65 18.86 -3.29
CA THR A 60 9.12 18.93 -3.19
C THR A 60 9.73 17.66 -2.59
N LYS A 61 8.95 16.92 -1.81
CA LYS A 61 9.34 15.64 -1.23
C LYS A 61 8.11 14.72 -1.14
N SER A 62 8.35 13.43 -1.12
CA SER A 62 7.35 12.44 -0.71
C SER A 62 8.03 11.38 0.14
N SER A 63 7.30 10.84 1.12
CA SER A 63 7.75 9.82 2.05
C SER A 63 6.73 8.71 2.08
N VAL A 64 7.19 7.46 1.90
CA VAL A 64 6.36 6.26 1.77
C VAL A 64 6.84 5.24 2.79
N VAL A 65 5.90 4.65 3.52
CA VAL A 65 6.15 3.57 4.49
C VAL A 65 5.21 2.41 4.20
N PHE A 66 5.77 1.21 4.12
CA PHE A 66 5.06 -0.06 4.06
C PHE A 66 5.03 -0.68 5.46
N PRO A 67 4.01 -1.47 5.83
CA PRO A 67 4.00 -2.17 7.11
C PRO A 67 5.23 -3.07 7.26
N ASP A 68 5.93 -2.99 8.39
CA ASP A 68 7.16 -3.75 8.63
C ASP A 68 6.92 -5.20 9.06
N GLY A 69 5.70 -5.53 9.51
CA GLY A 69 5.33 -6.82 10.09
C GLY A 69 5.80 -7.03 11.53
N VAL A 70 6.50 -6.08 12.15
CA VAL A 70 7.06 -6.19 13.51
C VAL A 70 6.02 -5.77 14.55
N ASP A 71 5.51 -4.54 14.42
CA ASP A 71 4.45 -4.01 15.28
C ASP A 71 3.18 -3.67 14.49
N SER A 72 3.14 -4.07 13.21
CA SER A 72 2.03 -3.84 12.30
C SER A 72 0.71 -4.40 12.86
N ILE A 73 -0.38 -3.67 12.63
CA ILE A 73 -1.73 -4.09 12.99
C ILE A 73 -2.21 -5.08 11.93
N VAL A 74 -2.50 -6.31 12.36
CA VAL A 74 -3.14 -7.34 11.54
C VAL A 74 -4.63 -7.36 11.83
N LYS A 75 -5.47 -7.29 10.79
CA LYS A 75 -6.90 -7.57 10.93
C LYS A 75 -7.28 -8.76 10.07
N VAL A 76 -8.07 -9.67 10.63
CA VAL A 76 -8.66 -10.81 9.91
C VAL A 76 -10.17 -10.56 9.84
N ASN A 77 -10.72 -10.52 8.62
CA ASN A 77 -12.12 -10.20 8.36
C ASN A 77 -12.58 -8.92 9.06
N GLY A 78 -11.73 -7.89 9.05
CA GLY A 78 -11.98 -6.59 9.66
C GLY A 78 -11.77 -6.51 11.19
N THR A 79 -11.52 -7.64 11.86
CA THR A 79 -11.28 -7.68 13.31
C THR A 79 -9.79 -7.73 13.59
N VAL A 80 -9.30 -6.90 14.53
CA VAL A 80 -7.89 -6.93 14.94
C VAL A 80 -7.56 -8.31 15.51
N ALA A 81 -6.53 -8.95 14.94
CA ALA A 81 -6.02 -10.24 15.38
C ALA A 81 -4.83 -10.06 16.34
N THR A 82 -4.52 -11.11 17.11
CA THR A 82 -3.33 -11.17 17.96
C THR A 82 -2.11 -11.75 17.24
N ASP A 83 -2.33 -12.33 16.06
CA ASP A 83 -1.30 -13.00 15.29
C ASP A 83 -0.44 -11.99 14.53
N THR A 84 0.81 -12.36 14.23
CA THR A 84 1.67 -11.60 13.33
C THR A 84 1.36 -11.96 11.88
N ILE A 85 1.87 -11.14 10.95
CA ILE A 85 1.67 -11.38 9.51
C ILE A 85 2.22 -12.74 9.03
N ASP A 86 3.20 -13.32 9.74
CA ASP A 86 3.80 -14.60 9.38
C ASP A 86 2.81 -15.78 9.47
N ALA A 87 1.71 -15.62 10.22
CA ALA A 87 0.61 -16.59 10.23
C ALA A 87 -0.19 -16.63 8.90
N HIS A 88 0.04 -15.66 8.01
CA HIS A 88 -0.68 -15.50 6.75
C HIS A 88 0.24 -15.46 5.53
N VAL A 89 1.48 -15.01 5.68
CA VAL A 89 2.46 -14.85 4.60
C VAL A 89 3.83 -15.37 5.06
N VAL A 90 4.46 -16.26 4.29
CA VAL A 90 5.71 -16.93 4.72
C VAL A 90 6.98 -16.11 4.53
N ASN A 91 6.89 -15.02 3.76
CA ASN A 91 8.06 -14.26 3.32
C ASN A 91 7.88 -12.75 3.49
N TRP A 92 7.14 -12.34 4.53
CA TRP A 92 7.00 -10.92 4.80
C TRP A 92 8.34 -10.29 5.20
N GLY A 93 8.51 -9.01 4.88
CA GLY A 93 9.74 -8.26 5.08
C GLY A 93 10.54 -8.08 3.78
N ASN A 94 11.07 -6.85 3.58
CA ASN A 94 11.95 -6.48 2.46
C ASN A 94 11.37 -6.77 1.05
N LEU A 95 10.04 -6.86 0.93
CA LEU A 95 9.38 -7.14 -0.35
C LEU A 95 9.32 -5.92 -1.26
N PHE A 96 9.38 -4.71 -0.71
CA PHE A 96 9.26 -3.47 -1.47
C PHE A 96 10.61 -2.78 -1.56
N GLN A 97 11.07 -2.50 -2.78
CA GLN A 97 12.35 -1.83 -3.02
C GLN A 97 12.18 -0.67 -3.99
N LYS A 98 12.81 0.47 -3.68
CA LYS A 98 12.79 1.64 -4.55
C LYS A 98 13.53 1.31 -5.85
N VAL A 99 12.93 1.68 -6.99
CA VAL A 99 13.65 1.66 -8.27
C VAL A 99 14.19 3.06 -8.51
N LEU A 100 15.51 3.18 -8.74
CA LEU A 100 16.16 4.47 -8.95
C LEU A 100 15.52 5.22 -10.15
N ASP A 101 14.91 6.38 -9.91
CA ASP A 101 14.23 7.19 -10.95
C ASP A 101 14.22 8.69 -10.59
N PRO A 102 15.31 9.43 -10.91
CA PRO A 102 15.45 10.84 -10.53
C PRO A 102 14.78 11.83 -11.53
N SER A 103 13.74 11.37 -12.24
CA SER A 103 13.08 12.17 -13.29
C SER A 103 12.46 13.45 -12.73
N VAL A 104 11.62 13.34 -11.70
CA VAL A 104 10.93 14.48 -11.05
C VAL A 104 11.65 14.95 -9.79
N PHE A 105 12.14 14.02 -8.97
CA PHE A 105 12.83 14.28 -7.71
C PHE A 105 14.32 13.99 -7.87
N LYS A 106 15.21 14.88 -7.42
CA LYS A 106 16.65 14.78 -7.72
C LYS A 106 17.46 14.00 -6.70
N ALA A 107 16.85 13.65 -5.58
CA ALA A 107 17.46 12.75 -4.61
C ALA A 107 16.40 11.82 -4.03
N GLU A 108 16.79 10.60 -3.76
CA GLU A 108 15.95 9.55 -3.22
C GLU A 108 16.79 8.52 -2.50
N ASP A 109 16.16 7.81 -1.55
CA ASP A 109 16.80 6.76 -0.79
C ASP A 109 15.74 5.83 -0.18
N GLU A 110 16.18 4.63 0.18
CA GLU A 110 15.36 3.67 0.93
C GLU A 110 15.39 3.99 2.43
N LYS A 111 14.32 3.59 3.12
CA LYS A 111 14.23 3.59 4.59
C LYS A 111 14.39 2.15 5.03
N THR A 112 15.31 1.91 5.96
CA THR A 112 15.58 0.56 6.47
C THR A 112 15.32 0.47 7.97
N ASP A 113 14.86 -0.68 8.42
CA ASP A 113 14.85 -1.04 9.84
C ASP A 113 16.28 -1.38 10.34
N ASP A 114 16.39 -1.73 11.62
CA ASP A 114 17.66 -2.10 12.25
C ASP A 114 18.25 -3.41 11.71
N SER A 115 17.44 -4.24 11.02
CA SER A 115 17.86 -5.47 10.36
C SER A 115 18.28 -5.25 8.90
N GLY A 116 18.17 -4.01 8.39
CA GLY A 116 18.46 -3.64 7.01
C GLY A 116 17.34 -3.98 6.03
N ASN A 117 16.15 -4.37 6.50
CA ASN A 117 15.00 -4.57 5.62
C ASN A 117 14.47 -3.21 5.17
N VAL A 118 14.11 -3.10 3.89
CA VAL A 118 13.46 -1.89 3.38
C VAL A 118 12.02 -1.84 3.89
N VAL A 119 11.70 -0.78 4.64
CA VAL A 119 10.37 -0.48 5.21
C VAL A 119 9.68 0.69 4.49
N GLY A 120 10.35 1.30 3.52
CA GLY A 120 9.84 2.47 2.82
C GLY A 120 10.91 3.15 1.99
N PHE A 121 10.57 4.33 1.48
CA PHE A 121 11.52 5.18 0.77
C PHE A 121 11.11 6.64 0.88
N TYR A 122 12.01 7.53 0.49
CA TYR A 122 11.67 8.93 0.29
C TYR A 122 12.27 9.45 -1.01
N VAL A 123 11.63 10.49 -1.54
CA VAL A 123 12.12 11.30 -2.64
C VAL A 123 12.15 12.76 -2.20
N LYS A 124 13.12 13.54 -2.69
CA LYS A 124 13.27 14.96 -2.35
C LYS A 124 13.88 15.76 -3.51
N ASP A 125 13.94 17.07 -3.30
CA ASP A 125 14.42 18.05 -4.29
C ASP A 125 13.59 18.01 -5.58
N GLY A 126 12.28 17.75 -5.42
CA GLY A 126 11.30 17.75 -6.50
C GLY A 126 10.78 19.14 -6.85
N LYS A 127 10.26 19.25 -8.08
CA LYS A 127 9.50 20.41 -8.57
C LYS A 127 8.26 19.93 -9.33
N MET A 128 7.51 19.00 -8.73
CA MET A 128 6.29 18.47 -9.34
C MET A 128 5.17 19.52 -9.27
N PRO A 129 4.68 20.05 -10.41
CA PRO A 129 3.60 21.04 -10.40
C PRO A 129 2.27 20.42 -10.00
N ASP A 130 1.38 21.23 -9.44
CA ASP A 130 0.09 20.79 -8.90
C ASP A 130 -0.83 20.08 -9.91
N HIS A 131 -0.70 20.37 -11.21
CA HIS A 131 -1.57 19.86 -12.28
C HIS A 131 -1.01 18.64 -13.03
N TYR A 132 0.14 18.12 -12.63
CA TYR A 132 0.70 16.90 -13.21
C TYR A 132 0.62 15.77 -12.19
N ALA A 133 0.52 14.54 -12.67
CA ALA A 133 0.81 13.37 -11.87
C ALA A 133 2.32 13.05 -11.88
N SER A 134 2.83 12.49 -10.79
CA SER A 134 4.20 11.97 -10.71
C SER A 134 4.18 10.53 -10.22
N TYR A 135 5.12 9.73 -10.73
CA TYR A 135 5.19 8.30 -10.49
C TYR A 135 6.48 8.00 -9.71
N LEU A 136 6.33 7.53 -8.47
CA LEU A 136 7.45 7.07 -7.66
C LEU A 136 7.58 5.55 -7.81
N LYS A 137 8.51 5.13 -8.66
CA LYS A 137 8.67 3.74 -9.06
C LYS A 137 9.28 2.87 -7.96
N PHE A 138 8.68 1.72 -7.72
CA PHE A 138 9.21 0.69 -6.82
C PHE A 138 8.93 -0.71 -7.38
N ARG A 139 9.69 -1.71 -6.90
CA ARG A 139 9.43 -3.12 -7.14
C ARG A 139 8.64 -3.67 -5.97
N ALA A 140 7.50 -4.30 -6.24
CA ALA A 140 6.82 -5.15 -5.29
C ALA A 140 7.28 -6.61 -5.51
N GLY A 141 7.83 -7.20 -4.46
CA GLY A 141 8.21 -8.60 -4.40
C GLY A 141 7.00 -9.52 -4.47
N ALA A 142 7.27 -10.80 -4.75
CA ALA A 142 6.25 -11.83 -4.73
C ALA A 142 5.89 -12.15 -3.28
N VAL A 143 4.68 -11.78 -2.86
CA VAL A 143 4.09 -12.24 -1.60
C VAL A 143 3.71 -13.71 -1.76
N LEU A 144 4.02 -14.53 -0.76
CA LEU A 144 3.72 -15.97 -0.72
C LEU A 144 2.85 -16.27 0.50
N PHE A 145 1.64 -16.80 0.30
CA PHE A 145 0.72 -17.10 1.38
C PHE A 145 1.21 -18.33 2.15
N GLU A 146 1.04 -18.30 3.48
CA GLU A 146 1.24 -19.46 4.34
C GLU A 146 0.26 -20.58 3.92
N PRO A 147 0.76 -21.74 3.43
CA PRO A 147 -0.09 -22.81 2.89
C PRO A 147 -1.17 -23.25 3.87
N THR A 148 -0.88 -23.25 5.17
CA THR A 148 -1.82 -23.65 6.23
C THR A 148 -2.79 -22.55 6.67
N SER A 149 -2.60 -21.31 6.20
CA SER A 149 -3.46 -20.17 6.54
C SER A 149 -4.77 -20.22 5.77
N CYS A 150 -5.83 -19.66 6.35
CA CYS A 150 -7.10 -19.44 5.65
C CYS A 150 -7.15 -18.12 4.86
N ALA A 151 -6.08 -17.33 4.88
CA ALA A 151 -6.01 -16.09 4.13
C ALA A 151 -6.18 -16.35 2.62
N SER A 152 -7.16 -15.69 2.00
CA SER A 152 -7.35 -15.64 0.53
C SER A 152 -6.88 -14.34 -0.08
N SER A 153 -6.71 -13.30 0.74
CA SER A 153 -6.12 -12.03 0.33
C SER A 153 -5.40 -11.33 1.48
N VAL A 154 -4.39 -10.54 1.15
CA VAL A 154 -3.71 -9.63 2.08
C VAL A 154 -3.73 -8.22 1.48
N LYS A 155 -4.43 -7.30 2.16
CA LYS A 155 -4.48 -5.88 1.83
C LYS A 155 -3.42 -5.14 2.63
N ILE A 156 -2.39 -4.68 1.94
CA ILE A 156 -1.24 -3.98 2.48
C ILE A 156 -1.55 -2.49 2.42
N VAL A 157 -1.56 -1.83 3.57
CA VAL A 157 -1.90 -0.41 3.71
C VAL A 157 -0.62 0.41 3.84
N LEU A 158 -0.47 1.47 3.05
CA LEU A 158 0.72 2.31 3.07
C LEU A 158 0.45 3.60 3.84
N ALA A 159 1.48 4.14 4.48
CA ALA A 159 1.48 5.51 5.00
C ALA A 159 2.31 6.40 4.07
N ILE A 160 1.69 7.45 3.52
CA ILE A 160 2.33 8.33 2.54
C ILE A 160 2.15 9.80 2.93
N ALA A 161 3.21 10.60 2.78
CA ALA A 161 3.16 12.05 2.96
C ALA A 161 3.75 12.76 1.75
N ASP A 162 2.96 13.61 1.08
CA ASP A 162 3.40 14.46 -0.02
C ASP A 162 3.60 15.89 0.49
N ILE A 163 4.81 16.43 0.30
CA ILE A 163 5.28 17.60 1.05
C ILE A 163 5.62 18.73 0.08
N CYS A 164 4.85 19.82 0.17
CA CYS A 164 5.04 20.99 -0.69
C CYS A 164 5.77 22.13 0.01
N LYS A 165 5.64 22.24 1.33
CA LYS A 165 6.34 23.24 2.16
C LYS A 165 7.03 22.57 3.34
N PRO A 166 8.19 23.08 3.80
CA PRO A 166 8.78 22.61 5.04
C PRO A 166 7.85 22.89 6.24
N THR A 167 7.50 21.85 6.99
CA THR A 167 6.56 21.91 8.12
C THR A 167 7.11 21.19 9.35
N THR A 168 6.72 21.63 10.54
CA THR A 168 6.75 20.84 11.79
C THR A 168 5.44 20.04 11.91
N ILE A 169 5.36 19.05 12.81
CA ILE A 169 4.12 18.31 13.10
C ILE A 169 2.96 19.26 13.42
N ALA A 170 3.18 20.18 14.39
CA ALA A 170 2.17 21.18 14.77
C ALA A 170 1.81 22.17 13.64
N GLY A 171 2.62 22.23 12.58
CA GLY A 171 2.44 23.11 11.44
C GLY A 171 1.70 22.47 10.26
N PHE A 172 1.26 21.23 10.37
CA PHE A 172 0.50 20.53 9.33
C PHE A 172 -0.81 21.24 9.01
N ALA A 173 -1.05 21.47 7.72
CA ALA A 173 -2.21 22.20 7.20
C ALA A 173 -2.33 21.94 5.69
N GLU A 174 -3.54 22.11 5.15
CA GLU A 174 -3.76 22.18 3.71
C GLU A 174 -2.84 23.25 3.06
N GLY A 175 -2.47 23.05 1.79
CA GLY A 175 -1.53 23.96 1.12
C GLY A 175 -0.06 23.78 1.51
N LYS A 176 0.25 22.88 2.47
CA LYS A 176 1.63 22.60 2.90
C LYS A 176 2.05 21.15 2.68
N LEU A 177 1.14 20.22 2.92
CA LEU A 177 1.33 18.78 2.72
C LEU A 177 -0.03 18.09 2.52
N ASN A 178 0.00 16.91 1.91
CA ASN A 178 -1.10 15.95 1.94
C ASN A 178 -0.65 14.71 2.70
N LEU A 179 -1.51 14.18 3.57
CA LEU A 179 -1.26 12.95 4.33
C LEU A 179 -2.25 11.88 3.86
N TRP A 180 -1.70 10.74 3.43
CA TRP A 180 -2.44 9.55 3.00
C TRP A 180 -2.02 8.40 3.91
N THR A 181 -2.36 8.55 5.17
CA THR A 181 -1.99 7.65 6.27
C THR A 181 -3.25 6.96 6.79
N PRO A 182 -3.16 5.72 7.30
CA PRO A 182 -4.25 5.14 8.05
C PRO A 182 -4.39 5.87 9.40
N ALA A 183 -5.62 6.11 9.87
CA ALA A 183 -5.86 6.70 11.18
C ALA A 183 -5.68 5.66 12.29
N VAL A 184 -4.46 5.55 12.80
CA VAL A 184 -4.05 4.53 13.79
C VAL A 184 -3.56 5.12 15.11
N GLY A 185 -3.70 6.43 15.30
CA GLY A 185 -3.22 7.17 16.47
C GLY A 185 -1.79 7.67 16.32
N SER A 186 -1.30 7.87 15.09
CA SER A 186 0.02 8.42 14.81
C SER A 186 0.01 9.96 14.86
N ASP A 187 1.21 10.57 14.94
CA ASP A 187 1.37 12.03 14.83
C ASP A 187 1.05 12.54 13.40
N TYR A 188 0.80 11.60 12.48
CA TYR A 188 0.58 11.83 11.05
C TYR A 188 -0.83 11.44 10.60
N ASP A 189 -1.76 11.17 11.53
CA ASP A 189 -3.15 10.82 11.18
C ASP A 189 -3.83 11.98 10.43
N GLY A 190 -3.53 13.23 10.82
CA GLY A 190 -4.00 14.43 10.11
C GLY A 190 -5.52 14.67 10.15
N PRO A 191 -6.21 14.55 11.30
CA PRO A 191 -7.65 14.81 11.36
C PRO A 191 -7.97 16.22 10.86
N GLY A 192 -8.91 16.31 9.92
CA GLY A 192 -9.30 17.58 9.29
C GLY A 192 -8.39 18.03 8.15
N LEU A 193 -7.36 17.26 7.78
CA LEU A 193 -6.56 17.50 6.58
C LEU A 193 -7.09 16.71 5.39
N HIS A 194 -6.77 17.19 4.19
CA HIS A 194 -7.05 16.49 2.95
C HIS A 194 -6.40 15.09 2.95
N GLY A 195 -7.21 14.06 2.71
CA GLY A 195 -6.75 12.67 2.69
C GLY A 195 -6.82 11.90 4.01
N PHE A 196 -7.42 12.48 5.06
CA PHE A 196 -7.61 11.82 6.36
C PHE A 196 -8.16 10.40 6.21
N ASP A 197 -7.47 9.43 6.81
CA ASP A 197 -7.79 7.99 6.78
C ASP A 197 -8.05 7.43 5.38
N SER A 198 -7.33 7.96 4.37
CA SER A 198 -7.44 7.56 2.97
C SER A 198 -6.11 7.06 2.38
N PRO A 199 -5.48 6.05 3.01
CA PRO A 199 -4.20 5.52 2.57
C PRO A 199 -4.29 4.83 1.20
N ALA A 200 -3.14 4.74 0.53
CA ALA A 200 -3.00 3.85 -0.63
C ALA A 200 -2.92 2.39 -0.16
N THR A 201 -3.44 1.46 -0.97
CA THR A 201 -3.45 0.03 -0.62
C THR A 201 -3.00 -0.84 -1.79
N TYR A 202 -2.27 -1.91 -1.49
CA TYR A 202 -1.95 -3.00 -2.42
C TYR A 202 -2.57 -4.30 -1.92
N THR A 203 -3.48 -4.91 -2.70
CA THR A 203 -4.10 -6.18 -2.32
C THR A 203 -3.48 -7.32 -3.11
N VAL A 204 -2.89 -8.30 -2.43
CA VAL A 204 -2.45 -9.54 -3.06
C VAL A 204 -3.53 -10.61 -2.86
N THR A 205 -3.92 -11.26 -3.94
CA THR A 205 -4.84 -12.40 -3.94
C THR A 205 -4.06 -13.72 -3.98
N ARG A 206 -4.49 -14.70 -3.18
CA ARG A 206 -3.89 -16.04 -3.16
C ARG A 206 -4.07 -16.74 -4.51
N ASP A 207 -3.04 -17.44 -4.96
CA ASP A 207 -3.12 -18.26 -6.17
C ASP A 207 -3.70 -19.63 -5.81
N LEU A 208 -5.03 -19.73 -5.85
CA LEU A 208 -5.73 -20.95 -5.46
C LEU A 208 -5.43 -22.17 -6.35
N ALA A 209 -4.83 -21.99 -7.52
CA ALA A 209 -4.43 -23.10 -8.38
C ALA A 209 -3.15 -23.77 -7.87
N ASN A 210 -2.20 -22.98 -7.36
CA ASN A 210 -0.90 -23.46 -6.89
C ASN A 210 -0.80 -23.58 -5.36
N ASN A 211 -1.59 -22.80 -4.64
CA ASN A 211 -1.66 -22.77 -3.18
C ASN A 211 -3.15 -22.73 -2.75
N PRO A 212 -3.89 -23.85 -2.83
CA PRO A 212 -5.30 -23.89 -2.48
C PRO A 212 -5.52 -23.61 -0.99
N LEU A 213 -6.72 -23.13 -0.64
CA LEU A 213 -7.13 -23.00 0.75
C LEU A 213 -7.19 -24.38 1.44
N PRO A 214 -6.74 -24.49 2.70
CA PRO A 214 -6.95 -25.69 3.50
C PRO A 214 -8.43 -26.09 3.61
N GLU A 215 -8.70 -27.40 3.74
CA GLU A 215 -10.06 -27.94 3.79
C GLU A 215 -10.91 -27.41 4.96
N ASN A 216 -10.27 -26.97 6.05
CA ASN A 216 -10.93 -26.41 7.22
C ASN A 216 -11.30 -24.93 7.08
N CYS A 217 -10.89 -24.27 6.00
CA CYS A 217 -11.20 -22.86 5.77
C CYS A 217 -12.59 -22.67 5.17
N SER A 218 -13.12 -21.45 5.28
CA SER A 218 -14.32 -21.08 4.53
C SER A 218 -14.04 -21.14 3.02
N ALA A 219 -15.07 -21.36 2.20
CA ALA A 219 -14.92 -21.44 0.74
C ALA A 219 -14.35 -20.15 0.11
N THR A 220 -14.53 -19.01 0.77
CA THR A 220 -14.01 -17.70 0.32
C THR A 220 -12.64 -17.38 0.89
N GLY A 221 -12.22 -18.08 1.95
CA GLY A 221 -11.07 -17.72 2.79
C GLY A 221 -11.27 -16.40 3.52
N ASP A 222 -10.26 -16.03 4.29
CA ASP A 222 -10.22 -14.82 5.10
C ASP A 222 -9.55 -13.65 4.36
N THR A 223 -10.07 -12.45 4.58
CA THR A 223 -9.40 -11.22 4.15
C THR A 223 -8.51 -10.71 5.27
N VAL A 224 -7.21 -10.54 5.00
CA VAL A 224 -6.25 -10.02 5.96
C VAL A 224 -5.89 -8.59 5.59
N ASP A 225 -5.97 -7.67 6.55
CA ASP A 225 -5.40 -6.33 6.41
C ASP A 225 -4.10 -6.24 7.18
N LEU A 226 -3.08 -5.67 6.56
CA LEU A 226 -1.80 -5.38 7.17
C LEU A 226 -1.55 -3.88 7.13
N ILE A 227 -1.49 -3.27 8.32
CA ILE A 227 -1.51 -1.82 8.49
C ILE A 227 -0.30 -1.42 9.34
N PRO A 228 0.48 -0.39 8.96
CA PRO A 228 1.56 0.09 9.80
C PRO A 228 1.00 0.62 11.13
N SER A 229 1.71 0.39 12.22
CA SER A 229 1.31 0.89 13.54
C SER A 229 1.57 2.39 13.68
N ALA A 230 0.97 3.02 14.70
CA ALA A 230 1.32 4.40 15.04
C ALA A 230 2.82 4.56 15.35
N ALA A 231 3.41 3.58 16.04
CA ALA A 231 4.83 3.60 16.39
C ALA A 231 5.71 3.53 15.12
N GLN A 232 5.39 2.65 14.18
CA GLN A 232 6.07 2.54 12.90
C GLN A 232 5.96 3.84 12.10
N ILE A 233 4.74 4.38 11.95
CA ILE A 233 4.53 5.63 11.19
C ILE A 233 5.36 6.77 11.81
N ASN A 234 5.34 6.92 13.13
CA ASN A 234 6.11 7.95 13.82
C ASN A 234 7.62 7.77 13.66
N ARG A 235 8.10 6.52 13.61
CA ARG A 235 9.52 6.18 13.45
C ARG A 235 10.03 6.38 12.03
N ASP A 236 9.25 5.93 11.05
CA ASP A 236 9.72 5.69 9.68
C ASP A 236 9.17 6.69 8.67
N LEU A 237 8.02 7.35 8.90
CA LEU A 237 7.51 8.37 7.99
C LEU A 237 8.39 9.64 7.93
N PRO A 238 9.11 10.07 8.99
CA PRO A 238 10.09 11.14 8.88
C PRO A 238 11.15 10.89 7.79
N ILE A 239 11.56 11.95 7.09
CA ILE A 239 12.70 11.92 6.19
C ILE A 239 13.94 12.31 6.98
N LYS A 240 14.95 11.44 6.99
CA LYS A 240 16.26 11.66 7.60
C LYS A 240 17.32 11.79 6.52
N ASN A 241 18.35 12.60 6.76
CA ASN A 241 19.51 12.66 5.87
C ASN A 241 20.46 11.48 6.14
N LYS A 242 21.52 11.35 5.33
CA LYS A 242 22.53 10.27 5.46
C LYS A 242 23.26 10.21 6.83
N LYS A 243 23.14 11.25 7.66
CA LYS A 243 23.70 11.29 9.02
C LYS A 243 22.65 10.92 10.09
N GLY A 244 21.47 10.46 9.69
CA GLY A 244 20.36 10.13 10.58
C GLY A 244 19.58 11.35 11.11
N VAL A 245 19.94 12.57 10.70
CA VAL A 245 19.25 13.78 11.18
C VAL A 245 17.95 13.96 10.42
N GLN A 246 16.84 14.09 11.16
CA GLN A 246 15.53 14.37 10.60
C GLN A 246 15.52 15.74 9.89
N ILE A 247 15.07 15.74 8.63
CA ILE A 247 14.92 16.93 7.79
C ILE A 247 13.45 17.24 7.47
N TRP A 248 12.56 16.27 7.62
CA TRP A 248 11.12 16.47 7.62
C TRP A 248 10.43 15.42 8.50
N PRO A 249 9.41 15.78 9.29
CA PRO A 249 9.04 17.15 9.65
C PRO A 249 10.23 17.89 10.28
N LYS A 250 10.23 19.22 10.24
CA LYS A 250 11.22 20.00 10.98
C LYS A 250 11.10 19.63 12.47
N PRO A 251 12.21 19.28 13.14
CA PRO A 251 12.23 19.05 14.58
C PRO A 251 11.71 20.25 15.36
#